data_AF-A0A8V0YJK0-F1
#
_entry.id   AF-A0A8V0YJK0-F1
#
_cell.length_a   1.000
_cell.length_b   1.000
_cell.length_c   1.000
_cell.angle_alpha   90.00
_cell.angle_beta   90.00
_cell.angle_gamma   90.00
#
_symmetry.space_group_name_H-M   'P 1'
#
loop_
_entity.id
_entity.type
_entity.pdbx_description
1 polymer ?
#
loop_
_entity_poly.entity_id
_entity_poly.type
_entity_poly.pdbx_seq_one_letter_code
_entity_poly.pdbx_strand_id
1 'polypeptide(L)'
;MEEKEEDAEASGSEVSVCLQKITITDYSTDDYQYEEVSADDEFSLQEGDEDLSEVLQAVQEQAEDAHILASKSVLTSEKSVSEIPEAMDDFFCNFLVSFGMSRTLDCFQTEWYELIERGVFRAKDVGFVPTVYTCNQQLKAENMRLREDLDNYKRAANKAKEAFLKMQKERDFHRMHHKRVVQEKNRLICDIRRLKAHYASYEPVLKQMTEKYQSALRQKMLTSLERDRAVGQVTGLQAILHNLQPGYAIQIPVKKAGHECERKKGLEGSTQRALQEARQQKMLDAGLVKDSEKKRYPKLSLK
;
A
#
# COMPACT_ATOMS: atom_id res chain seq x y z
N MET A 1 0.92 81.31 -3.26
CA MET A 1 1.24 80.78 -4.60
C MET A 1 2.11 79.56 -4.39
N GLU A 2 2.01 78.58 -5.30
CA GLU A 2 2.58 77.22 -5.26
C GLU A 2 1.75 76.25 -4.40
N GLU A 3 0.74 75.59 -5.00
CA GLU A 3 0.74 74.48 -5.97
C GLU A 3 0.71 73.11 -5.28
N LYS A 4 -0.41 72.43 -5.53
CA LYS A 4 -0.66 71.02 -5.27
C LYS A 4 0.14 70.20 -6.26
N GLU A 5 0.72 69.09 -5.82
CA GLU A 5 0.87 67.92 -6.67
C GLU A 5 0.52 66.67 -5.87
N GLU A 6 -0.40 65.91 -6.46
CA GLU A 6 -1.10 64.75 -5.93
C GLU A 6 -0.58 63.56 -6.75
N ASP A 7 0.39 62.82 -6.20
CA ASP A 7 0.87 61.59 -6.83
C ASP A 7 0.09 60.40 -6.30
N ALA A 8 -0.91 60.00 -7.09
CA ALA A 8 -1.51 58.69 -7.06
C ALA A 8 -0.62 57.72 -7.84
N GLU A 9 0.24 56.97 -7.15
CA GLU A 9 0.97 55.86 -7.77
C GLU A 9 0.26 54.54 -7.50
N ALA A 10 -0.23 53.96 -8.59
CA ALA A 10 -0.98 52.72 -8.64
C ALA A 10 -0.17 51.57 -8.04
N SER A 11 -0.67 51.00 -6.94
CA SER A 11 -0.28 49.68 -6.46
C SER A 11 -0.79 48.62 -7.45
N GLY A 12 -0.03 48.47 -8.54
CA GLY A 12 -0.03 47.27 -9.37
C GLY A 12 0.50 46.12 -8.52
N SER A 13 -0.39 45.50 -7.76
CA SER A 13 -0.16 44.18 -7.18
C SER A 13 0.04 43.21 -8.34
N GLU A 14 1.29 43.08 -8.77
CA GLU A 14 1.76 41.94 -9.53
C GLU A 14 1.33 40.70 -8.76
N VAL A 15 0.27 40.05 -9.23
CA VAL A 15 -0.12 38.73 -8.77
C VAL A 15 0.98 37.79 -9.26
N SER A 16 2.07 37.72 -8.50
CA SER A 16 3.14 36.76 -8.75
C SER A 16 2.52 35.38 -8.55
N VAL A 17 2.15 34.74 -9.65
CA VAL A 17 1.79 33.33 -9.65
C VAL A 17 3.08 32.59 -9.28
N CYS A 18 3.24 32.30 -8.00
CA CYS A 18 4.33 31.47 -7.50
C CYS A 18 4.13 30.06 -8.05
N LEU A 19 4.62 29.82 -9.27
CA LEU A 19 4.97 28.49 -9.73
C LEU A 19 6.13 28.03 -8.84
N GLN A 20 5.79 27.49 -7.67
CA GLN A 20 6.73 26.83 -6.80
C GLN A 20 7.30 25.68 -7.63
N LYS A 21 8.54 25.85 -8.13
CA LYS A 21 9.33 24.78 -8.74
C LYS A 21 9.31 23.61 -7.77
N ILE A 22 8.51 22.60 -8.09
CA ILE A 22 8.60 21.30 -7.45
C ILE A 22 9.91 20.74 -7.96
N THR A 23 10.98 20.96 -7.20
CA THR A 23 12.24 20.27 -7.43
C THR A 23 11.94 18.80 -7.20
N ILE A 24 11.73 18.08 -8.28
CA ILE A 24 11.83 16.62 -8.27
C ILE A 24 13.30 16.40 -7.91
N THR A 25 13.57 16.21 -6.62
CA THR A 25 14.86 15.70 -6.20
C THR A 25 14.96 14.34 -6.86
N ASP A 26 15.81 14.26 -7.86
CA ASP A 26 16.12 13.04 -8.58
C ASP A 26 17.00 12.18 -7.64
N TYR A 27 16.36 11.60 -6.61
CA TYR A 27 17.04 10.67 -5.71
C TYR A 27 17.14 9.33 -6.42
N SER A 28 18.22 9.22 -7.19
CA SER A 28 18.83 7.99 -7.67
C SER A 28 17.83 7.07 -8.36
N THR A 29 17.88 7.13 -9.70
CA THR A 29 17.51 6.04 -10.61
C THR A 29 17.59 4.72 -9.87
N ASP A 30 16.43 4.09 -9.70
CA ASP A 30 16.33 2.79 -9.07
C ASP A 30 17.00 1.80 -10.02
N ASP A 31 18.24 1.38 -9.73
CA ASP A 31 18.97 0.35 -10.50
C ASP A 31 18.32 -1.03 -10.42
N TYR A 32 17.14 -1.14 -9.78
CA TYR A 32 16.39 -2.38 -9.66
C TYR A 32 15.24 -2.37 -10.65
N GLN A 33 15.40 -3.18 -11.70
CA GLN A 33 14.33 -3.51 -12.62
C GLN A 33 13.22 -4.20 -11.83
N TYR A 34 12.02 -3.61 -11.84
CA TYR A 34 10.83 -4.30 -11.40
C TYR A 34 10.64 -5.51 -12.32
N GLU A 35 10.87 -6.71 -11.80
CA GLU A 35 10.43 -7.93 -12.47
C GLU A 35 8.91 -7.86 -12.55
N GLU A 36 8.40 -7.58 -13.75
CA GLU A 36 7.01 -7.82 -14.11
C GLU A 36 6.73 -9.28 -13.77
N VAL A 37 5.87 -9.50 -12.79
CA VAL A 37 5.46 -10.85 -12.40
C VAL A 37 4.84 -11.45 -13.66
N SER A 38 5.55 -12.37 -14.29
CA SER A 38 5.08 -13.07 -15.47
C SER A 38 3.69 -13.63 -15.17
N ALA A 39 2.71 -13.28 -16.01
CA ALA A 39 1.33 -13.77 -15.91
C ALA A 39 1.20 -15.31 -15.98
N ASP A 40 2.33 -15.98 -16.22
CA ASP A 40 2.49 -17.43 -16.27
C ASP A 40 2.75 -18.09 -14.90
N ASP A 41 2.96 -17.34 -13.81
CA ASP A 41 2.87 -17.92 -12.46
C ASP A 41 1.38 -18.23 -12.20
N GLU A 42 1.05 -19.51 -12.28
CA GLU A 42 -0.28 -20.15 -12.28
C GLU A 42 -1.08 -19.96 -10.97
N PHE A 43 -1.18 -18.72 -10.50
CA PHE A 43 -2.24 -18.23 -9.62
C PHE A 43 -3.05 -17.21 -10.41
N SER A 44 -3.77 -17.72 -11.41
CA SER A 44 -4.77 -16.94 -12.14
C SER A 44 -5.94 -16.64 -11.18
N LEU A 45 -5.79 -15.58 -10.38
CA LEU A 45 -6.96 -14.84 -9.93
C LEU A 45 -7.50 -14.18 -11.17
N GLN A 46 -8.66 -14.67 -11.62
CA GLN A 46 -9.44 -14.07 -12.69
C GLN A 46 -9.92 -12.70 -12.22
N GLU A 47 -9.03 -11.72 -12.27
CA GLU A 47 -9.35 -10.31 -12.09
C GLU A 47 -9.86 -9.83 -13.46
N GLY A 48 -11.14 -9.50 -13.51
CA GLY A 48 -11.85 -9.24 -14.76
C GLY A 48 -11.21 -8.08 -15.52
N ASP A 49 -10.80 -8.35 -16.76
CA ASP A 49 -10.35 -7.38 -17.78
C ASP A 49 -11.38 -6.26 -18.09
N GLU A 50 -12.55 -6.27 -17.45
CA GLU A 50 -13.61 -5.27 -17.62
C GLU A 50 -13.14 -3.88 -17.13
N ASP A 51 -12.33 -3.80 -16.07
CA ASP A 51 -11.93 -2.53 -15.43
C ASP A 51 -10.99 -1.68 -16.31
N LEU A 52 -10.01 -2.30 -16.98
CA LEU A 52 -9.06 -1.56 -17.82
C LEU A 52 -9.71 -1.02 -19.09
N SER A 53 -10.62 -1.79 -19.70
CA SER A 53 -11.37 -1.34 -20.88
C SER A 53 -12.33 -0.20 -20.54
N GLU A 54 -12.98 -0.26 -19.38
CA GLU A 54 -13.88 0.79 -18.90
C GLU A 54 -13.11 2.09 -18.58
N VAL A 55 -11.90 1.98 -18.00
CA VAL A 55 -11.00 3.13 -17.78
C VAL A 55 -10.55 3.77 -19.10
N LEU A 56 -10.17 2.97 -20.09
CA LEU A 56 -9.75 3.50 -21.41
C LEU A 56 -10.92 4.19 -22.13
N GLN A 57 -12.13 3.63 -22.04
CA GLN A 57 -13.33 4.23 -22.60
C GLN A 57 -13.68 5.55 -21.90
N ALA A 58 -13.57 5.61 -20.57
CA ALA A 58 -13.82 6.84 -19.80
C ALA A 58 -12.81 7.95 -20.13
N VAL A 59 -11.53 7.61 -20.37
CA VAL A 59 -10.50 8.57 -20.79
C VAL A 59 -10.79 9.10 -22.20
N GLN A 60 -11.24 8.24 -23.11
CA GLN A 60 -11.60 8.63 -24.48
C GLN A 60 -12.84 9.54 -24.49
N GLU A 61 -13.89 9.19 -23.74
CA GLU A 61 -15.10 9.99 -23.60
C GLU A 61 -14.79 11.37 -22.99
N GLN A 62 -13.94 11.42 -21.96
CA GLN A 62 -13.50 12.68 -21.36
C GLN A 62 -12.70 13.56 -22.34
N ALA A 63 -11.89 12.97 -23.22
CA ALA A 63 -11.15 13.70 -24.24
C ALA A 63 -12.08 14.27 -25.33
N GLU A 64 -13.10 13.50 -25.73
CA GLU A 64 -14.13 13.95 -26.67
C GLU A 64 -14.98 15.08 -26.09
N ASP A 65 -15.39 14.98 -24.82
CA ASP A 65 -16.11 16.04 -24.11
C ASP A 65 -15.29 17.33 -23.98
N ALA A 66 -13.99 17.21 -23.66
CA ALA A 66 -13.09 18.36 -23.62
C ALA A 66 -12.97 19.03 -24.99
N HIS A 67 -12.94 18.25 -26.07
CA HIS A 67 -12.89 18.76 -27.44
C HIS A 67 -14.21 19.44 -27.85
N ILE A 68 -15.36 18.90 -27.46
CA ILE A 68 -16.69 19.51 -27.69
C ILE A 68 -16.82 20.83 -26.93
N LEU A 69 -16.39 20.88 -25.67
CA LEU A 69 -16.40 22.11 -24.85
C LEU A 69 -15.48 23.19 -25.42
N ALA A 70 -14.29 22.82 -25.89
CA ALA A 70 -13.36 23.73 -26.55
C ALA A 70 -13.95 24.29 -27.86
N SER A 71 -14.55 23.42 -28.69
CA SER A 71 -15.17 23.82 -29.96
C SER A 71 -16.39 24.73 -29.75
N LYS A 72 -17.19 24.47 -28.71
CA LYS A 72 -18.35 25.29 -28.35
C LYS A 72 -17.95 26.65 -27.81
N SER A 73 -16.85 26.72 -27.07
CA SER A 73 -16.26 27.98 -26.57
C SER A 73 -15.78 28.88 -27.72
N VAL A 74 -15.13 28.30 -28.73
CA VAL A 74 -14.68 29.04 -29.94
C VAL A 74 -15.87 29.61 -30.72
N LEU A 75 -16.97 28.87 -30.86
CA LEU A 75 -18.17 29.34 -31.57
C LEU A 75 -18.93 30.46 -30.82
N THR A 76 -18.74 30.60 -29.51
CA THR A 76 -19.35 31.68 -28.73
C THR A 76 -18.52 32.96 -28.69
N SER A 77 -17.24 32.92 -29.08
CA SER A 77 -16.33 34.05 -28.96
C SER A 77 -16.37 35.04 -30.13
N GLU A 78 -16.91 34.66 -31.29
CA GLU A 78 -16.86 35.50 -32.51
C GLU A 78 -18.17 36.25 -32.83
N LYS A 79 -19.22 36.11 -32.02
CA LYS A 79 -20.39 36.96 -32.17
C LYS A 79 -20.16 38.29 -31.45
N SER A 80 -19.23 39.09 -31.97
CA SER A 80 -19.14 40.52 -31.68
C SER A 80 -20.42 41.17 -32.22
N VAL A 81 -21.46 41.18 -31.39
CA VAL A 81 -22.68 41.94 -31.63
C VAL A 81 -22.24 43.40 -31.75
N SER A 82 -22.49 44.02 -32.90
CA SER A 82 -22.35 45.45 -33.04
C SER A 82 -23.21 46.12 -31.97
N GLU A 83 -22.58 46.70 -30.96
CA GLU A 83 -23.26 47.42 -29.88
C GLU A 83 -24.03 48.58 -30.49
N ILE A 84 -25.34 48.39 -30.64
CA ILE A 84 -26.26 49.49 -30.84
C ILE A 84 -26.15 50.33 -29.57
N PRO A 85 -25.77 51.61 -29.66
CA PRO A 85 -25.60 52.44 -28.47
C PRO A 85 -26.90 52.48 -27.67
N GLU A 86 -26.82 52.17 -26.37
CA GLU A 86 -27.97 52.19 -25.47
C GLU A 86 -28.54 53.62 -25.42
N ALA A 87 -29.87 53.75 -25.51
CA ALA A 87 -30.53 55.03 -25.37
C ALA A 87 -30.47 55.49 -23.91
N MET A 88 -30.31 56.79 -23.67
CA MET A 88 -30.10 57.32 -22.31
C MET A 88 -31.28 57.01 -21.36
N ASP A 89 -32.51 56.96 -21.87
CA ASP A 89 -33.71 56.63 -21.10
C ASP A 89 -33.75 55.16 -20.65
N ASP A 90 -33.38 54.22 -21.54
CA ASP A 90 -33.20 52.80 -21.19
C ASP A 90 -32.12 52.64 -20.12
N PHE A 91 -31.00 53.36 -20.25
CA PHE A 91 -29.93 53.34 -19.26
C PHE A 91 -30.39 53.82 -17.88
N PHE A 92 -31.12 54.93 -17.79
CA PHE A 92 -31.65 55.41 -16.50
C PHE A 92 -32.65 54.42 -15.90
N CYS A 93 -33.50 53.80 -16.72
CA CYS A 93 -34.41 52.75 -16.25
C CYS A 93 -33.61 51.55 -15.71
N ASN A 94 -32.65 51.03 -16.47
CA ASN A 94 -31.78 49.92 -16.07
C ASN A 94 -30.97 50.26 -14.81
N PHE A 95 -30.46 51.48 -14.71
CA PHE A 95 -29.77 51.98 -13.52
C PHE A 95 -30.70 51.95 -12.30
N LEU A 96 -31.86 52.61 -12.37
CA LEU A 96 -32.80 52.68 -11.24
C LEU A 96 -33.30 51.29 -10.83
N VAL A 97 -33.52 50.37 -11.78
CA VAL A 97 -33.82 48.95 -11.50
C VAL A 97 -32.65 48.27 -10.80
N SER A 98 -31.42 48.39 -11.32
CA SER A 98 -30.24 47.72 -10.76
C SER A 98 -29.90 48.15 -9.33
N PHE A 99 -30.23 49.39 -8.98
CA PHE A 99 -30.06 49.93 -7.63
C PHE A 99 -31.33 49.79 -6.76
N GLY A 100 -32.39 49.13 -7.26
CA GLY A 100 -33.61 48.85 -6.50
C GLY A 100 -34.47 50.08 -6.19
N MET A 101 -34.31 51.16 -6.96
CA MET A 101 -35.00 52.45 -6.75
C MET A 101 -36.37 52.50 -7.45
N SER A 102 -37.27 51.57 -7.13
CA SER A 102 -38.54 51.38 -7.84
C SER A 102 -39.48 52.59 -7.80
N ARG A 103 -39.56 53.30 -6.66
CA ARG A 103 -40.38 54.53 -6.57
C ARG A 103 -39.86 55.66 -7.46
N THR A 104 -38.54 55.82 -7.51
CA THR A 104 -37.90 56.82 -8.37
C THR A 104 -38.08 56.46 -9.84
N LEU A 105 -38.01 55.17 -10.17
CA LEU A 105 -38.30 54.67 -11.51
C LEU A 105 -39.74 54.99 -11.95
N ASP A 106 -40.74 54.72 -11.10
CA ASP A 106 -42.15 55.01 -11.41
C ASP A 106 -42.38 56.51 -11.62
N CYS A 107 -41.83 57.37 -10.76
CA CYS A 107 -41.91 58.81 -10.94
C CYS A 107 -41.23 59.26 -12.23
N PHE A 108 -40.01 58.78 -12.48
CA PHE A 108 -39.24 59.09 -13.68
C PHE A 108 -40.00 58.69 -14.94
N GLN A 109 -40.50 57.45 -15.02
CA GLN A 109 -41.25 56.98 -16.18
C GLN A 109 -42.53 57.79 -16.41
N THR A 110 -43.28 58.08 -15.34
CA THR A 110 -44.52 58.86 -15.42
C THR A 110 -44.25 60.27 -15.97
N GLU A 111 -43.27 60.98 -15.40
CA GLU A 111 -42.89 62.31 -15.86
C GLU A 111 -42.33 62.27 -17.29
N TRP A 112 -41.49 61.28 -17.60
CA TRP A 112 -40.86 61.13 -18.92
C TRP A 112 -41.89 60.96 -20.04
N TYR A 113 -42.87 60.06 -19.86
CA TYR A 113 -43.93 59.87 -20.84
C TYR A 113 -44.88 61.08 -20.93
N GLU A 114 -45.15 61.76 -19.81
CA GLU A 114 -45.95 62.98 -19.80
C GLU A 114 -45.28 64.13 -20.58
N LEU A 115 -43.96 64.29 -20.46
CA LEU A 115 -43.19 65.28 -21.24
C LEU A 115 -43.17 64.96 -22.75
N ILE A 116 -43.13 63.68 -23.11
CA ILE A 116 -43.22 63.22 -24.51
C ILE A 116 -44.60 63.53 -25.08
N GLU A 117 -45.68 63.23 -24.34
CA GLU A 117 -47.07 63.44 -24.78
C GLU A 117 -47.39 64.94 -24.95
N ARG A 118 -46.84 65.79 -24.07
CA ARG A 118 -46.94 67.26 -24.17
C ARG A 118 -46.09 67.85 -25.30
N GLY A 119 -45.26 67.04 -25.97
CA GLY A 119 -44.42 67.46 -27.10
C GLY A 119 -43.28 68.41 -26.74
N VAL A 120 -42.95 68.53 -25.45
CA VAL A 120 -41.87 69.39 -24.93
C VAL A 120 -40.50 68.81 -25.32
N PHE A 121 -40.43 67.50 -25.52
CA PHE A 121 -39.22 66.77 -25.81
C PHE A 121 -39.52 65.57 -26.74
N ARG A 122 -38.71 65.34 -27.77
CA ARG A 122 -38.88 64.22 -28.70
C ARG A 122 -37.90 63.10 -28.38
N ALA A 123 -38.28 61.85 -28.65
CA ALA A 123 -37.41 60.68 -28.47
C ALA A 123 -36.06 60.74 -29.24
N LYS A 124 -35.94 61.63 -30.24
CA LYS A 124 -34.68 61.87 -30.97
C LYS A 124 -33.72 62.83 -30.25
N ASP A 125 -34.20 63.56 -29.25
CA ASP A 125 -33.41 64.50 -28.45
C ASP A 125 -32.70 63.77 -27.28
N VAL A 126 -33.08 62.51 -27.04
CA VAL A 126 -32.38 61.59 -26.14
C VAL A 126 -31.10 61.15 -26.83
N GLY A 127 -29.96 61.62 -26.32
CA GLY A 127 -28.66 61.14 -26.76
C GLY A 127 -28.45 59.66 -26.43
N PHE A 128 -27.33 59.12 -26.87
CA PHE A 128 -26.89 57.77 -26.51
C PHE A 128 -26.00 57.81 -25.27
N VAL A 129 -25.97 56.70 -24.53
CA VAL A 129 -25.03 56.53 -23.41
C VAL A 129 -23.59 56.70 -23.91
N PRO A 130 -22.76 57.50 -23.22
CA PRO A 130 -21.35 57.63 -23.58
C PRO A 130 -20.65 56.27 -23.59
N THR A 131 -20.00 55.93 -24.71
CA THR A 131 -19.34 54.63 -24.94
C THR A 131 -18.34 54.25 -23.85
N VAL A 132 -17.74 55.24 -23.18
CA VAL A 132 -16.81 55.03 -22.06
C VAL A 132 -17.49 54.32 -20.87
N TYR A 133 -18.76 54.62 -20.59
CA TYR A 133 -19.50 53.99 -19.49
C TYR A 133 -19.78 52.51 -19.79
N THR A 134 -20.30 52.21 -20.98
CA THR A 134 -20.57 50.85 -21.45
C THR A 134 -19.28 50.01 -21.45
N CYS A 135 -18.18 50.58 -21.96
CA CYS A 135 -16.86 49.94 -21.92
C CYS A 135 -16.38 49.68 -20.48
N ASN A 136 -16.58 50.61 -19.55
CA ASN A 136 -16.20 50.42 -18.15
C ASN A 136 -17.01 49.31 -17.47
N GLN A 137 -18.30 49.20 -17.78
CA GLN A 137 -19.16 48.14 -17.27
C GLN A 137 -18.74 46.76 -17.81
N GLN A 138 -18.39 46.68 -19.09
CA GLN A 138 -17.85 45.45 -19.69
C GLN A 138 -16.51 45.06 -19.07
N LEU A 139 -15.58 46.01 -18.92
CA LEU A 139 -14.29 45.78 -18.29
C LEU A 139 -14.44 45.32 -16.83
N LYS A 140 -15.44 45.82 -16.10
CA LYS A 140 -15.76 45.34 -14.75
C LYS A 140 -16.28 43.91 -14.76
N ALA A 141 -17.21 43.57 -15.67
CA ALA A 141 -17.73 42.22 -15.80
C ALA A 141 -16.62 41.23 -16.20
N GLU A 142 -15.75 41.61 -17.12
CA GLU A 142 -14.57 40.84 -17.51
C GLU A 142 -13.58 40.68 -16.35
N ASN A 143 -13.29 41.74 -15.59
CA ASN A 143 -12.45 41.63 -14.40
C ASN A 143 -13.02 40.66 -13.36
N MET A 144 -14.35 40.67 -13.15
CA MET A 144 -15.00 39.73 -12.25
C MET A 144 -14.85 38.29 -12.74
N ARG A 145 -15.12 38.04 -14.04
CA ARG A 145 -14.93 36.72 -14.66
C ARG A 145 -13.48 36.24 -14.53
N LEU A 146 -12.51 37.09 -14.86
CA LEU A 146 -11.08 36.75 -14.76
C LEU A 146 -10.64 36.45 -13.33
N ARG A 147 -11.20 37.15 -12.33
CA ARG A 147 -10.95 36.86 -10.91
C ARG A 147 -11.51 35.50 -10.51
N GLU A 148 -12.73 35.18 -10.93
CA GLU A 148 -13.34 33.88 -10.68
C GLU A 148 -12.53 32.75 -11.32
N ASP A 149 -12.11 32.93 -12.58
CA ASP A 149 -11.25 31.97 -13.28
C ASP A 149 -9.91 31.78 -12.55
N LEU A 150 -9.28 32.88 -12.11
CA LEU A 150 -8.04 32.82 -11.36
C LEU A 150 -8.18 32.05 -10.04
N ASP A 151 -9.28 32.24 -9.32
CA ASP A 151 -9.57 31.47 -8.11
C ASP A 151 -9.91 29.99 -8.41
N ASN A 152 -10.57 29.71 -9.54
CA ASN A 152 -10.78 28.35 -10.03
C ASN A 152 -9.45 27.65 -10.33
N TYR A 153 -8.54 28.31 -11.05
CA TYR A 153 -7.21 27.76 -11.36
C TYR A 153 -6.38 27.55 -10.10
N LYS A 154 -6.41 28.47 -9.13
CA LYS A 154 -5.76 28.28 -7.82
C LYS A 154 -6.28 27.03 -7.11
N ARG A 155 -7.61 26.83 -7.07
CA ARG A 155 -8.22 25.64 -6.46
C ARG A 155 -7.81 24.37 -7.19
N ALA A 156 -7.85 24.36 -8.52
CA ALA A 156 -7.42 23.22 -9.33
C ALA A 156 -5.95 22.89 -9.13
N ALA A 157 -5.07 23.89 -9.13
CA ALA A 157 -3.63 23.72 -8.88
C ALA A 157 -3.35 23.16 -7.48
N ASN A 158 -4.03 23.66 -6.45
CA ASN A 158 -3.89 23.14 -5.09
C ASN A 158 -4.38 21.69 -4.98
N LYS A 159 -5.52 21.36 -5.61
CA LYS A 159 -6.03 19.98 -5.65
C LYS A 159 -5.05 19.03 -6.36
N ALA A 160 -4.49 19.46 -7.49
CA ALA A 160 -3.48 18.69 -8.22
C ALA A 160 -2.20 18.50 -7.38
N LYS A 161 -1.73 19.54 -6.69
CA LYS A 161 -0.59 19.47 -5.77
C LYS A 161 -0.84 18.46 -4.64
N GLU A 162 -2.02 18.48 -4.02
CA GLU A 162 -2.37 17.52 -2.97
C GLU A 162 -2.43 16.08 -3.48
N ALA A 163 -3.03 15.86 -4.66
CA ALA A 163 -3.07 14.55 -5.29
C ALA A 163 -1.66 14.03 -5.60
N PHE A 164 -0.80 14.88 -6.16
CA PHE A 164 0.59 14.55 -6.44
C PHE A 164 1.36 14.15 -5.16
N LEU A 165 1.20 14.90 -4.07
CA LEU A 165 1.84 14.55 -2.79
C LEU A 165 1.33 13.22 -2.21
N LYS A 166 0.06 12.88 -2.42
CA LYS A 166 -0.47 11.56 -2.03
C LYS A 166 0.16 10.44 -2.85
N MET A 167 0.20 10.59 -4.18
CA MET A 167 0.84 9.62 -5.07
C MET A 167 2.33 9.44 -4.77
N GLN A 168 3.03 10.54 -4.47
CA GLN A 168 4.44 10.51 -4.09
C GLN A 168 4.67 9.68 -2.82
N LYS A 169 3.84 9.89 -1.78
CA LYS A 169 3.91 9.13 -0.54
C LYS A 169 3.62 7.64 -0.76
N GLU A 170 2.63 7.31 -1.58
CA GLU A 170 2.30 5.92 -1.89
C GLU A 170 3.43 5.22 -2.65
N ARG A 171 3.98 5.88 -3.68
CA ARG A 171 5.16 5.40 -4.41
C ARG A 171 6.35 5.17 -3.47
N ASP A 172 6.62 6.11 -2.56
CA ASP A 172 7.73 5.98 -1.59
C ASP A 172 7.47 4.85 -0.57
N PHE A 173 6.21 4.65 -0.16
CA PHE A 173 5.80 3.53 0.68
C PHE A 173 6.04 2.19 -0.02
N HIS A 174 5.60 2.04 -1.27
CA HIS A 174 5.86 0.83 -2.07
C HIS A 174 7.36 0.59 -2.27
N ARG A 175 8.13 1.63 -2.59
CA ARG A 175 9.59 1.51 -2.77
C ARG A 175 10.27 1.06 -1.48
N MET A 176 9.89 1.62 -0.32
CA MET A 176 10.42 1.21 0.98
C MET A 176 10.00 -0.23 1.32
N HIS A 177 8.74 -0.59 1.09
CA HIS A 177 8.21 -1.91 1.37
C HIS A 177 8.91 -2.97 0.52
N HIS A 178 9.04 -2.74 -0.78
CA HIS A 178 9.77 -3.62 -1.69
C HIS A 178 11.22 -3.83 -1.21
N LYS A 179 11.95 -2.76 -0.87
CA LYS A 179 13.31 -2.87 -0.32
C LYS A 179 13.38 -3.75 0.93
N ARG A 180 12.41 -3.62 1.84
CA ARG A 180 12.30 -4.48 3.04
C ARG A 180 12.07 -5.94 2.66
N VAL A 181 11.10 -6.21 1.78
CA VAL A 181 10.77 -7.57 1.33
C VAL A 181 11.97 -8.24 0.65
N VAL A 182 12.72 -7.51 -0.17
CA VAL A 182 13.95 -8.02 -0.80
C VAL A 182 15.02 -8.37 0.23
N GLN A 183 15.20 -7.54 1.27
CA GLN A 183 16.12 -7.84 2.36
C GLN A 183 15.72 -9.12 3.12
N GLU A 184 14.42 -9.27 3.42
CA GLU A 184 13.88 -10.46 4.08
C GLU A 184 14.01 -11.72 3.21
N LYS A 185 13.68 -11.62 1.91
CA LYS A 185 13.88 -12.68 0.91
C LYS A 185 15.34 -13.14 0.91
N ASN A 186 16.29 -12.21 0.81
CA ASN A 186 17.71 -12.54 0.78
C ASN A 186 18.20 -13.19 2.07
N ARG A 187 17.70 -12.75 3.23
CA ARG A 187 17.97 -13.40 4.52
C ARG A 187 17.47 -14.84 4.54
N LEU A 188 16.24 -15.08 4.10
CA LEU A 188 15.66 -16.43 4.04
C LEU A 188 16.42 -17.34 3.06
N ILE A 189 16.84 -16.82 1.91
CA ILE A 189 17.68 -17.55 0.95
C ILE A 189 18.99 -17.99 1.61
N CYS A 190 19.64 -17.11 2.37
CA CYS A 190 20.86 -17.44 3.12
C CYS A 190 20.60 -18.54 4.16
N ASP A 191 19.51 -18.45 4.92
CA ASP A 191 19.14 -19.44 5.93
C ASP A 191 18.85 -20.81 5.30
N ILE A 192 18.14 -20.86 4.17
CA ILE A 192 17.88 -22.08 3.40
C ILE A 192 19.19 -22.69 2.89
N ARG A 193 20.11 -21.88 2.36
CA ARG A 193 21.42 -22.35 1.88
C ARG A 193 22.23 -22.97 3.03
N ARG A 194 22.26 -22.31 4.19
CA ARG A 194 22.93 -22.83 5.40
C ARG A 194 22.30 -24.14 5.87
N LEU A 195 20.97 -24.24 5.84
CA LEU A 195 20.26 -25.45 6.23
C LEU A 195 20.55 -26.62 5.28
N LYS A 196 20.52 -26.37 3.97
CA LYS A 196 20.89 -27.38 2.95
C LYS A 196 22.31 -27.89 3.16
N ALA A 197 23.27 -26.98 3.40
CA ALA A 197 24.66 -27.36 3.69
C ALA A 197 24.77 -28.22 4.96
N HIS A 198 24.03 -27.88 6.02
CA HIS A 198 24.00 -28.66 7.26
C HIS A 198 23.44 -30.08 7.04
N TYR A 199 22.35 -30.25 6.29
CA TYR A 199 21.82 -31.58 5.98
C TYR A 199 22.72 -32.39 5.07
N ALA A 200 23.35 -31.76 4.07
CA ALA A 200 24.35 -32.43 3.25
C ALA A 200 25.53 -32.96 4.09
N SER A 201 25.88 -32.28 5.19
CA SER A 201 26.93 -32.73 6.10
C SER A 201 26.54 -33.97 6.93
N TYR A 202 25.25 -34.21 7.18
CA TYR A 202 24.80 -35.40 7.92
C TYR A 202 24.81 -36.67 7.07
N GLU A 203 24.63 -36.55 5.77
CA GLU A 203 24.58 -37.69 4.86
C GLU A 203 25.78 -38.65 5.01
N PRO A 204 27.06 -38.20 5.01
CA PRO A 204 28.19 -39.10 5.23
C PRO A 204 28.19 -39.75 6.62
N VAL A 205 27.75 -39.03 7.66
CA VAL A 205 27.69 -39.56 9.04
C VAL A 205 26.66 -40.69 9.13
N LEU A 206 25.49 -40.51 8.52
CA LEU A 206 24.45 -41.54 8.45
C LEU A 206 24.93 -42.77 7.67
N LYS A 207 25.56 -42.56 6.50
CA LYS A 207 26.16 -43.67 5.71
C LYS A 207 27.15 -44.48 6.54
N GLN A 208 28.07 -43.81 7.23
CA GLN A 208 29.04 -44.48 8.11
C GLN A 208 28.38 -45.27 9.23
N MET A 209 27.31 -44.75 9.85
CA MET A 209 26.61 -45.47 10.91
C MET A 209 25.87 -46.70 10.37
N THR A 210 25.26 -46.61 9.20
CA THR A 210 24.66 -47.77 8.52
C THR A 210 25.70 -48.84 8.20
N GLU A 211 26.85 -48.46 7.67
CA GLU A 211 27.96 -49.38 7.37
C GLU A 211 28.48 -50.08 8.65
N LYS A 212 28.67 -49.32 9.73
CA LYS A 212 29.06 -49.87 11.04
C LYS A 212 28.01 -50.85 11.58
N TYR A 213 26.74 -50.49 11.49
CA TYR A 213 25.63 -51.36 11.93
C TYR A 213 25.62 -52.68 11.15
N GLN A 214 25.71 -52.63 9.81
CA GLN A 214 25.75 -53.83 9.00
C GLN A 214 26.99 -54.69 9.29
N SER A 215 28.15 -54.06 9.52
CA SER A 215 29.38 -54.78 9.86
C SER A 215 29.28 -55.48 11.22
N ALA A 216 28.74 -54.80 12.23
CA ALA A 216 28.48 -55.39 13.54
C ALA A 216 27.46 -56.53 13.46
N LEU A 217 26.45 -56.42 12.60
CA LEU A 217 25.47 -57.48 12.38
C LEU A 217 26.11 -58.73 11.75
N ARG A 218 26.98 -58.56 10.74
CA ARG A 218 27.74 -59.65 10.13
C ARG A 218 28.68 -60.32 11.15
N GLN A 219 29.40 -59.52 11.94
CA GLN A 219 30.27 -60.03 12.99
C GLN A 219 29.49 -60.82 14.06
N LYS A 220 28.35 -60.29 14.53
CA LYS A 220 27.47 -60.99 15.47
C LYS A 220 27.04 -62.36 14.95
N MET A 221 26.69 -62.44 13.66
CA MET A 221 26.31 -63.70 13.01
C MET A 221 27.48 -64.69 12.98
N LEU A 222 28.68 -64.25 12.59
CA LEU A 222 29.90 -65.08 12.60
C LEU A 222 30.23 -65.60 14.00
N THR A 223 30.26 -64.72 15.00
CA THR A 223 30.52 -65.12 16.40
C THR A 223 29.43 -66.05 16.92
N SER A 224 28.18 -65.92 16.45
CA SER A 224 27.14 -66.87 16.83
C SER A 224 27.38 -68.26 16.27
N LEU A 225 27.75 -68.36 15.00
CA LEU A 225 28.09 -69.65 14.37
C LEU A 225 29.31 -70.31 15.02
N GLU A 226 30.33 -69.52 15.37
CA GLU A 226 31.51 -70.01 16.11
C GLU A 226 31.12 -70.55 17.49
N ARG A 227 30.25 -69.83 18.20
CA ARG A 227 29.72 -70.28 19.51
C ARG A 227 28.92 -71.57 19.36
N ASP A 228 28.04 -71.66 18.36
CA ASP A 228 27.21 -72.84 18.12
C ASP A 228 28.08 -74.07 17.75
N ARG A 229 29.14 -73.87 16.96
CA ARG A 229 30.15 -74.90 16.69
C ARG A 229 30.86 -75.35 17.96
N ALA A 230 31.31 -74.42 18.81
CA ALA A 230 32.00 -74.75 20.07
C ALA A 230 31.07 -75.49 21.05
N VAL A 231 29.82 -75.04 21.19
CA VAL A 231 28.79 -75.73 21.99
C VAL A 231 28.55 -77.14 21.44
N GLY A 232 28.40 -77.30 20.12
CA GLY A 232 28.26 -78.61 19.48
C GLY A 232 29.43 -79.55 19.76
N GLN A 233 30.67 -79.05 19.73
CA GLN A 233 31.87 -79.81 20.10
C GLN A 233 31.84 -80.21 21.59
N VAL A 234 31.52 -79.30 22.50
CA VAL A 234 31.41 -79.58 23.94
C VAL A 234 30.33 -80.62 24.22
N THR A 235 29.14 -80.48 23.63
CA THR A 235 28.05 -81.45 23.76
C THR A 235 28.44 -82.82 23.21
N GLY A 236 29.12 -82.86 22.05
CA GLY A 236 29.65 -84.10 21.48
C GLY A 236 30.66 -84.79 22.41
N LEU A 237 31.62 -84.04 22.96
CA LEU A 237 32.58 -84.54 23.95
C LEU A 237 31.89 -85.01 25.24
N GLN A 238 30.90 -84.28 25.74
CA GLN A 238 30.12 -84.65 26.92
C GLN A 238 29.33 -85.95 26.71
N ALA A 239 28.75 -86.15 25.51
CA ALA A 239 28.07 -87.40 25.16
C ALA A 239 29.05 -88.57 25.08
N ILE A 240 30.24 -88.39 24.50
CA ILE A 240 31.29 -89.43 24.48
C ILE A 240 31.72 -89.79 25.91
N LEU A 241 31.99 -88.79 26.77
CA LEU A 241 32.34 -89.01 28.18
C LEU A 241 31.24 -89.78 28.92
N HIS A 242 29.97 -89.43 28.74
CA HIS A 242 28.85 -90.13 29.37
C HIS A 242 28.73 -91.60 28.91
N ASN A 243 28.90 -91.88 27.61
CA ASN A 243 28.84 -93.25 27.08
C ASN A 243 30.05 -94.10 27.50
N LEU A 244 31.21 -93.49 27.72
CA LEU A 244 32.41 -94.16 28.25
C LEU A 244 32.38 -94.36 29.77
N GLN A 245 31.34 -93.88 30.46
CA GLN A 245 31.22 -93.94 31.91
C GLN A 245 30.03 -94.82 32.35
N PRO A 246 30.12 -96.17 32.26
CA PRO A 246 29.22 -97.02 33.01
C PRO A 246 29.62 -96.97 34.49
N GLY A 247 28.89 -96.18 35.26
CA GLY A 247 28.79 -96.32 36.71
C GLY A 247 29.79 -95.51 37.53
N TYR A 248 29.64 -94.19 37.58
CA TYR A 248 29.93 -93.42 38.81
C TYR A 248 29.03 -92.18 38.81
N ALA A 249 27.95 -92.24 39.61
CA ALA A 249 27.12 -91.09 39.93
C ALA A 249 27.94 -90.13 40.82
N ILE A 250 28.53 -89.11 40.21
CA ILE A 250 29.10 -87.97 40.94
C ILE A 250 28.16 -86.80 40.73
N GLN A 251 27.45 -86.47 41.81
CA GLN A 251 26.65 -85.26 41.90
C GLN A 251 27.56 -84.04 41.78
N ILE A 252 27.45 -83.31 40.67
CA ILE A 252 28.02 -81.97 40.54
C ILE A 252 27.03 -81.02 41.22
N PRO A 253 27.43 -80.24 42.25
CA PRO A 253 26.56 -79.24 42.82
C PRO A 253 26.34 -78.17 41.75
N VAL A 254 25.13 -78.11 41.23
CA VAL A 254 24.63 -76.97 40.45
C VAL A 254 24.64 -75.77 41.39
N LYS A 255 25.76 -75.03 41.44
CA LYS A 255 25.71 -73.63 41.84
C LYS A 255 24.88 -72.94 40.76
N LYS A 256 23.57 -72.86 41.01
CA LYS A 256 22.69 -71.89 40.36
C LYS A 256 23.28 -70.52 40.68
N ALA A 257 24.18 -70.02 39.84
CA ALA A 257 24.31 -68.59 39.64
C ALA A 257 23.02 -68.16 38.94
N GLY A 258 21.93 -68.06 39.71
CA GLY A 258 20.74 -67.36 39.28
C GLY A 258 21.17 -65.92 39.08
N HIS A 259 21.37 -65.53 37.81
CA HIS A 259 21.10 -64.16 37.45
C HIS A 259 19.58 -63.98 37.63
N GLU A 260 19.17 -63.62 38.84
CA GLU A 260 17.94 -62.86 39.01
C GLU A 260 18.10 -61.61 38.16
N CYS A 261 17.48 -61.62 36.98
CA CYS A 261 17.04 -60.36 36.39
C CYS A 261 15.97 -59.81 37.33
N GLU A 262 16.40 -59.10 38.38
CA GLU A 262 15.56 -58.07 38.97
C GLU A 262 15.09 -57.20 37.81
N ARG A 263 13.79 -57.26 37.50
CA ARG A 263 13.14 -56.19 36.74
C ARG A 263 13.26 -54.95 37.63
N LYS A 264 14.37 -54.21 37.50
CA LYS A 264 14.51 -52.86 38.05
C LYS A 264 13.50 -51.97 37.33
N LYS A 265 12.25 -52.02 37.79
CA LYS A 265 11.27 -50.95 37.59
C LYS A 265 11.82 -49.76 38.37
N GLY A 266 12.49 -48.83 37.68
CA GLY A 266 12.84 -47.53 38.26
C GLY A 266 14.27 -47.05 38.08
N LEU A 267 15.03 -47.54 37.11
CA LEU A 267 16.24 -46.82 36.67
C LEU A 267 15.94 -46.12 35.35
N GLU A 268 15.45 -44.89 35.48
CA GLU A 268 15.30 -43.96 34.37
C GLU A 268 16.69 -43.71 33.79
N GLY A 269 16.91 -44.09 32.53
CA GLY A 269 18.19 -43.90 31.86
C GLY A 269 18.55 -42.41 31.79
N SER A 270 19.85 -42.08 31.72
CA SER A 270 20.31 -40.69 31.65
C SER A 270 19.61 -39.87 30.56
N THR A 271 19.32 -40.50 29.43
CA THR A 271 18.58 -39.90 28.31
C THR A 271 17.09 -39.68 28.61
N GLN A 272 16.47 -40.58 29.36
CA GLN A 272 15.05 -40.49 29.72
C GLN A 272 14.81 -39.43 30.81
N ARG A 273 15.74 -39.32 31.76
CA ARG A 273 15.78 -38.25 32.76
C ARG A 273 15.95 -36.86 32.13
N ALA A 274 16.87 -36.72 31.17
CA ALA A 274 17.07 -35.46 30.44
C ALA A 274 15.83 -35.01 29.66
N LEU A 275 15.09 -35.96 29.06
CA LEU A 275 13.82 -35.67 28.39
C LEU A 275 12.71 -35.22 29.36
N GLN A 276 12.68 -35.79 30.56
CA GLN A 276 11.71 -35.41 31.60
C GLN A 276 12.03 -34.03 32.17
N GLU A 277 13.30 -33.74 32.45
CA GLU A 277 13.77 -32.43 32.90
C GLU A 277 13.50 -31.34 31.85
N ALA A 278 13.74 -31.61 30.56
CA ALA A 278 13.41 -30.68 29.47
C ALA A 278 11.89 -30.43 29.34
N ARG A 279 11.05 -31.44 29.62
CA ARG A 279 9.59 -31.28 29.64
C ARG A 279 9.12 -30.43 30.82
N GLN A 280 9.73 -30.58 32.00
CA GLN A 280 9.42 -29.77 33.17
C GLN A 280 9.87 -28.31 32.98
N GLN A 281 11.04 -28.09 32.38
CA GLN A 281 11.52 -26.74 32.04
C GLN A 281 10.56 -26.02 31.09
N LYS A 282 10.07 -26.72 30.05
CA LYS A 282 9.04 -26.18 29.13
C LYS A 282 7.72 -25.82 29.82
N MET A 283 7.31 -26.57 30.83
CA MET A 283 6.09 -26.28 31.59
C MET A 283 6.26 -25.06 32.52
N LEU A 284 7.46 -24.88 33.09
CA LEU A 284 7.78 -23.70 33.90
C LEU A 284 7.91 -22.43 33.05
N ASP A 285 8.51 -22.52 31.86
CA ASP A 285 8.60 -21.40 30.92
C ASP A 285 7.23 -21.00 30.35
N ALA A 286 6.31 -21.96 30.20
CA ALA A 286 4.92 -21.68 29.80
C ALA A 286 4.06 -21.07 30.93
N GLY A 287 4.43 -21.30 32.20
CA GLY A 287 3.76 -20.75 33.37
C GLY A 287 4.22 -19.33 33.76
N LEU A 288 5.34 -18.86 33.21
CA LEU A 288 5.90 -17.53 33.46
C LEU A 288 5.56 -16.53 32.33
N VAL A 289 4.35 -16.60 31.78
CA VAL A 289 3.73 -15.45 31.09
C VAL A 289 2.77 -14.81 32.08
N LYS A 290 3.32 -14.03 33.02
CA LYS A 290 2.54 -13.13 33.85
C LYS A 290 1.95 -12.04 32.96
N ASP A 291 0.64 -11.87 33.09
CA ASP A 291 -0.14 -10.70 32.67
C ASP A 291 0.64 -9.40 32.79
N SER A 292 0.91 -8.75 31.65
CA SER A 292 1.16 -7.32 31.61
C SER A 292 0.43 -6.67 30.44
N GLU A 293 -0.37 -5.67 30.80
CA GLU A 293 -0.95 -4.61 29.96
C GLU A 293 -2.14 -4.94 29.04
N LYS A 294 -3.33 -5.02 29.64
CA LYS A 294 -4.58 -4.61 28.97
C LYS A 294 -4.57 -3.10 28.75
N LYS A 295 -4.16 -2.64 27.56
CA LYS A 295 -4.43 -1.27 27.09
C LYS A 295 -5.91 -1.15 26.70
N ARG A 296 -6.64 -0.32 27.47
CA ARG A 296 -7.98 0.20 27.18
C ARG A 296 -7.99 0.93 25.83
N TYR A 297 -8.85 0.53 24.92
CA TYR A 297 -9.27 1.38 23.80
C TYR A 297 -10.51 2.19 24.21
N PRO A 298 -10.60 3.50 23.89
CA PRO A 298 -11.81 4.28 24.10
C PRO A 298 -12.86 3.89 23.05
N LYS A 299 -14.10 3.64 23.50
CA LYS A 299 -15.27 3.50 22.62
C LYS A 299 -15.59 4.86 22.02
N LEU A 300 -15.53 4.97 20.69
CA LEU A 300 -16.16 6.06 19.97
C LEU A 300 -17.67 5.80 19.91
N SER A 301 -18.41 6.71 20.53
CA SER A 301 -19.86 6.87 20.42
C SER A 301 -20.25 7.24 18.99
N LEU A 302 -21.10 6.43 18.37
CA LEU A 302 -21.87 6.85 17.19
C LEU A 302 -22.77 8.03 17.57
N LYS A 303 -22.70 9.09 16.78
CA LYS A 303 -23.77 10.06 16.56
C LYS A 303 -24.01 10.11 15.07
#